data_AF-A0A924DCF8-F1
#
_entry.id   AF-A0A924DCF8-F1
#
_cell.length_a   1.000
_cell.length_b   1.000
_cell.length_c   1.000
_cell.angle_alpha   90.00
_cell.angle_beta   90.00
_cell.angle_gamma   90.00
#
_symmetry.space_group_name_H-M   'P 1'
#
loop_
_entity.id
_entity.type
_entity.pdbx_description
1 polymer ?
#
loop_
_entity_poly.entity_id
_entity_poly.type
_entity_poly.pdbx_seq_one_letter_code
_entity_poly.pdbx_strand_id
1 'polypeptide(L)'
;MAVEIAHNSNPHLTPVEHHHDDHGSGHHITPAIVYWKVFGGLMFLLAITVVAAFFDLTEILPIHIRGINILVMLAIAIIKATLVVLYFMEVKKGTKLTWVWAAAGFIWFPLMFAILGDYLTRNWITVLGW
;
A
#
# COMPACT_ATOMS: atom_id res chain seq x y z
N MET A 1 -31.15 67.37 19.83
CA MET A 1 -31.54 65.95 19.80
C MET A 1 -32.13 65.49 18.45
N ALA A 2 -32.14 66.33 17.39
CA ALA A 2 -32.79 65.99 16.12
C ALA A 2 -31.82 65.88 14.91
N VAL A 3 -30.50 65.89 15.12
CA VAL A 3 -29.50 65.90 14.03
C VAL A 3 -28.88 64.51 13.78
N GLU A 4 -29.11 63.53 14.66
CA GLU A 4 -28.49 62.19 14.55
C GLU A 4 -29.31 61.17 13.74
N ILE A 5 -30.54 61.51 13.34
CA ILE A 5 -31.48 60.55 12.71
C ILE A 5 -31.38 60.57 11.17
N ALA A 6 -30.66 61.52 10.56
CA ALA A 6 -30.60 61.68 9.11
C ALA A 6 -29.34 61.10 8.43
N HIS A 7 -28.38 60.55 9.19
CA HIS A 7 -27.12 60.03 8.63
C HIS A 7 -27.11 58.52 8.35
N ASN A 8 -28.14 57.78 8.76
CA ASN A 8 -28.24 56.34 8.51
C ASN A 8 -29.24 56.01 7.38
N SER A 9 -28.95 56.51 6.18
CA SER A 9 -29.72 56.24 4.97
C SER A 9 -28.90 55.39 3.99
N ASN A 10 -28.43 54.22 4.43
CA ASN A 10 -27.82 53.23 3.55
C ASN A 10 -28.92 52.29 3.02
N PRO A 11 -29.42 52.45 1.77
CA PRO A 11 -30.47 51.60 1.22
C PRO A 11 -30.00 50.18 0.84
N HIS A 12 -28.72 49.87 1.03
CA HIS A 12 -28.09 48.63 0.55
C HIS A 12 -27.87 47.57 1.64
N LEU A 13 -28.48 47.74 2.82
CA LEU A 13 -28.60 46.66 3.80
C LEU A 13 -29.67 45.66 3.35
N THR A 14 -29.41 44.95 2.26
CA THR A 14 -29.91 43.58 2.20
C THR A 14 -29.42 42.90 3.47
N PRO A 15 -30.23 42.10 4.18
CA PRO A 15 -29.67 41.16 5.13
C PRO A 15 -28.62 40.40 4.34
N VAL A 16 -27.33 40.63 4.62
CA VAL A 16 -26.29 39.77 4.10
C VAL A 16 -26.58 38.47 4.82
N GLU A 17 -27.33 37.63 4.12
CA GLU A 17 -27.55 36.25 4.48
C GLU A 17 -26.13 35.68 4.55
N HIS A 18 -25.57 35.72 5.75
CA HIS A 18 -24.48 34.86 6.12
C HIS A 18 -25.08 33.47 6.08
N HIS A 19 -25.18 32.93 4.86
CA HIS A 19 -25.22 31.52 4.62
C HIS A 19 -23.93 31.04 5.28
N HIS A 20 -24.07 30.64 6.54
CA HIS A 20 -23.14 29.73 7.16
C HIS A 20 -23.28 28.49 6.30
N ASP A 21 -22.47 28.46 5.24
CA ASP A 21 -22.12 27.25 4.55
C ASP A 21 -21.54 26.39 5.65
N ASP A 22 -22.40 25.54 6.22
CA ASP A 22 -22.02 24.39 7.00
C ASP A 22 -21.16 23.56 6.04
N HIS A 23 -19.89 23.95 5.95
CA HIS A 23 -18.80 23.11 5.52
C HIS A 23 -18.68 22.04 6.59
N GLY A 24 -19.69 21.17 6.64
CA GLY A 24 -19.60 19.80 7.07
C GLY A 24 -18.47 19.21 6.25
N SER A 25 -17.26 19.41 6.77
CA SER A 25 -16.07 18.66 6.47
C SER A 25 -16.41 17.23 6.83
N GLY A 26 -17.14 16.58 5.93
CA GLY A 26 -17.41 15.16 5.92
C GLY A 26 -16.04 14.51 5.86
N HIS A 27 -15.48 14.29 7.04
CA HIS A 27 -14.27 13.55 7.27
C HIS A 27 -14.57 12.18 6.67
N HIS A 28 -14.20 11.98 5.42
CA HIS A 28 -14.49 10.78 4.66
C HIS A 28 -13.53 9.70 5.18
N ILE A 29 -13.76 9.28 6.42
CA ILE A 29 -13.03 8.22 7.09
C ILE A 29 -13.32 6.97 6.28
N THR A 30 -12.33 6.49 5.55
CA THR A 30 -12.41 5.19 4.90
C THR A 30 -12.76 4.17 6.00
N PRO A 31 -13.84 3.39 5.83
CA PRO A 31 -14.35 2.60 6.94
C PRO A 31 -13.29 1.57 7.35
N ALA A 32 -12.93 1.58 8.63
CA ALA A 32 -11.90 0.72 9.23
C ALA A 32 -12.16 -0.78 8.98
N ILE A 33 -13.41 -1.12 8.68
CA ILE A 33 -13.88 -2.47 8.31
C ILE A 33 -13.10 -3.07 7.12
N VAL A 34 -12.61 -2.24 6.19
CA VAL A 34 -11.86 -2.75 5.03
C VAL A 34 -10.51 -3.30 5.46
N TYR A 35 -9.81 -2.62 6.38
CA TYR A 35 -8.53 -3.09 6.90
C TYR A 35 -8.69 -4.35 7.74
N TRP A 36 -9.76 -4.45 8.54
CA TRP A 36 -10.05 -5.66 9.33
C TRP A 36 -10.30 -6.90 8.45
N LYS A 37 -11.01 -6.76 7.33
CA LYS A 37 -11.21 -7.88 6.39
C LYS A 37 -9.91 -8.33 5.75
N VAL A 38 -9.03 -7.39 5.39
CA VAL A 38 -7.73 -7.70 4.80
C VAL A 38 -6.79 -8.31 5.84
N PHE A 39 -6.79 -7.79 7.06
CA PHE A 39 -6.06 -8.37 8.19
C PHE A 39 -6.45 -9.83 8.43
N GLY A 40 -7.75 -10.14 8.41
CA GLY A 40 -8.23 -11.53 8.46
C GLY A 40 -7.72 -12.40 7.31
N GLY A 41 -7.75 -11.89 6.07
CA GLY A 41 -7.20 -12.59 4.91
C GLY A 41 -5.69 -12.84 5.00
N LEU A 42 -4.94 -11.90 5.58
CA LEU A 42 -3.50 -12.03 5.79
C LEU A 42 -3.16 -13.00 6.92
N MET A 43 -3.95 -13.02 8.00
CA MET A 43 -3.82 -14.04 9.05
C MET A 43 -4.12 -15.44 8.52
N PHE A 44 -5.12 -15.57 7.63
CA PHE A 44 -5.43 -16.82 6.96
C PHE A 44 -4.29 -17.30 6.06
N LEU A 45 -3.75 -16.42 5.20
CA LEU A 45 -2.58 -16.76 4.36
C LEU A 45 -1.35 -17.11 5.21
N LEU A 46 -1.14 -16.41 6.32
CA LEU A 46 -0.07 -16.72 7.27
C LEU A 46 -0.25 -18.14 7.83
N ALA A 47 -1.43 -18.46 8.36
CA ALA A 47 -1.73 -19.77 8.90
C ALA A 47 -1.47 -20.86 7.85
N ILE A 48 -1.90 -20.65 6.60
CA ILE A 48 -1.60 -21.57 5.50
C ILE A 48 -0.10 -21.73 5.28
N THR A 49 0.68 -20.65 5.22
CA THR A 49 2.14 -20.75 5.04
C THR A 49 2.84 -21.47 6.20
N VAL A 50 2.37 -21.28 7.43
CA VAL A 50 2.95 -21.95 8.61
C VAL A 50 2.61 -23.44 8.59
N VAL A 51 1.37 -23.79 8.28
CA VAL A 51 0.96 -25.19 8.10
C VAL A 51 1.76 -25.83 6.97
N ALA A 52 1.89 -25.16 5.82
CA ALA A 52 2.70 -25.64 4.70
C ALA A 52 4.21 -25.71 5.01
N ALA A 53 4.70 -25.00 6.03
CA ALA A 53 6.08 -25.12 6.50
C ALA A 53 6.28 -26.32 7.43
N PHE A 54 5.24 -26.75 8.14
CA PHE A 54 5.28 -27.95 9.00
C PHE A 54 4.96 -29.24 8.24
N PHE A 55 4.17 -29.17 7.16
CA PHE A 55 3.82 -30.32 6.34
C PHE A 55 4.55 -30.26 5.00
N ASP A 56 5.33 -31.30 4.68
CA ASP A 56 5.92 -31.43 3.35
C ASP A 56 4.82 -31.58 2.30
N LEU A 57 4.65 -30.54 1.47
CA LEU A 57 3.68 -30.50 0.37
C LEU A 57 3.85 -31.65 -0.64
N THR A 58 5.02 -32.32 -0.61
CA THR A 58 5.34 -33.52 -1.38
C THR A 58 4.46 -34.73 -1.01
N GLU A 59 3.93 -34.78 0.21
CA GLU A 59 3.04 -35.86 0.68
C GLU A 59 1.57 -35.65 0.27
N ILE A 60 1.17 -34.39 0.07
CA ILE A 60 -0.22 -33.99 -0.20
C ILE A 60 -0.50 -33.82 -1.70
N LEU A 61 0.50 -33.46 -2.51
CA LEU A 61 0.33 -33.22 -3.95
C LEU A 61 0.89 -34.38 -4.80
N PRO A 62 0.13 -34.94 -5.76
CA PRO A 62 0.56 -36.07 -6.59
C PRO A 62 1.55 -35.67 -7.71
N ILE A 63 2.52 -34.80 -7.41
CA ILE A 63 3.50 -34.27 -8.37
C ILE A 63 4.89 -34.26 -7.69
N HIS A 64 5.70 -35.29 -7.97
CA HIS A 64 7.06 -35.42 -7.44
C HIS A 64 8.06 -34.66 -8.32
N ILE A 65 8.32 -33.40 -7.99
CA ILE A 65 9.38 -32.58 -8.61
C ILE A 65 10.27 -32.05 -7.47
N ARG A 66 11.59 -32.26 -7.57
CA ARG A 66 12.55 -31.74 -6.59
C ARG A 66 12.44 -30.21 -6.53
N GLY A 67 12.03 -29.68 -5.38
CA GLY A 67 11.91 -28.23 -5.15
C GLY A 67 10.51 -27.64 -5.31
N ILE A 68 9.44 -28.44 -5.49
CA ILE A 68 8.08 -27.87 -5.59
C ILE A 68 7.66 -27.11 -4.32
N ASN A 69 8.10 -27.57 -3.14
CA ASN A 69 7.77 -26.95 -1.85
C ASN A 69 8.23 -25.48 -1.80
N ILE A 70 9.46 -25.17 -2.24
CA ILE A 70 9.98 -23.79 -2.21
C ILE A 70 9.21 -22.88 -3.17
N LEU A 71 8.85 -23.38 -4.36
CA LEU A 71 8.10 -22.62 -5.35
C LEU A 71 6.69 -22.30 -4.85
N VAL A 72 6.03 -23.27 -4.21
CA VAL A 72 4.69 -23.07 -3.61
C VAL A 72 4.76 -22.07 -2.46
N MET A 73 5.73 -22.21 -1.54
CA MET A 73 5.93 -21.27 -0.45
C MET A 73 6.20 -19.85 -0.97
N LEU A 74 7.02 -19.71 -2.00
CA LEU A 74 7.32 -18.43 -2.65
C LEU A 74 6.09 -17.84 -3.33
N ALA A 75 5.29 -18.64 -4.03
CA ALA A 75 4.05 -18.18 -4.65
C ALA A 75 3.06 -17.64 -3.61
N ILE A 76 2.88 -18.34 -2.49
CA ILE A 76 2.01 -17.87 -1.40
C ILE A 76 2.58 -16.58 -0.79
N ALA A 77 3.90 -16.48 -0.63
CA ALA A 77 4.56 -15.27 -0.15
C ALA A 77 4.32 -14.06 -1.08
N ILE A 78 4.36 -14.25 -2.41
CA ILE A 78 4.08 -13.19 -3.39
C ILE A 78 2.61 -12.73 -3.31
N ILE A 79 1.66 -13.67 -3.20
CA ILE A 79 0.23 -13.32 -3.04
C ILE A 79 0.03 -12.52 -1.76
N LYS A 80 0.65 -12.95 -0.65
CA LYS A 80 0.63 -12.23 0.63
C LYS A 80 1.18 -10.81 0.46
N ALA A 81 2.36 -10.67 -0.14
CA ALA A 81 2.99 -9.37 -0.38
C ALA A 81 2.11 -8.44 -1.23
N THR A 82 1.45 -8.98 -2.26
CA THR A 82 0.54 -8.23 -3.14
C THR A 82 -0.67 -7.68 -2.36
N LEU A 83 -1.29 -8.49 -1.50
CA LEU A 83 -2.38 -8.03 -0.64
C LEU A 83 -1.92 -6.91 0.32
N VAL A 84 -0.73 -7.04 0.91
CA VAL A 84 -0.18 -6.01 1.80
C VAL A 84 0.00 -4.68 1.05
N VAL A 85 0.61 -4.70 -0.13
CA VAL A 85 0.86 -3.45 -0.90
C VAL A 85 -0.45 -2.79 -1.35
N LEU A 86 -1.43 -3.55 -1.82
CA LEU A 86 -2.68 -2.98 -2.33
C LEU A 86 -3.54 -2.34 -1.24
N TYR A 87 -3.57 -2.94 -0.05
CA TYR A 87 -4.52 -2.58 1.01
C TYR A 87 -3.89 -1.92 2.23
N PHE A 88 -2.74 -2.40 2.72
CA PHE A 88 -2.07 -1.82 3.89
C PHE A 88 -1.23 -0.59 3.53
N MET A 89 -0.58 -0.59 2.37
CA MET A 89 0.07 0.62 1.85
C MET A 89 -0.92 1.55 1.14
N GLU A 90 -2.21 1.22 1.15
CA GLU A 90 -3.29 1.96 0.49
C GLU A 90 -3.00 2.31 -0.97
N VAL A 91 -2.12 1.60 -1.67
CA VAL A 91 -1.71 1.96 -3.04
C VAL A 91 -2.93 2.09 -3.97
N LYS A 92 -3.96 1.27 -3.76
CA LYS A 92 -5.21 1.34 -4.55
C LYS A 92 -6.03 2.61 -4.30
N LYS A 93 -6.02 3.17 -3.08
CA LYS A 93 -6.85 4.32 -2.66
C LYS A 93 -6.05 5.61 -2.45
N GLY A 94 -4.73 5.50 -2.41
CA GLY A 94 -3.80 6.59 -2.13
C GLY A 94 -3.68 7.55 -3.30
N THR A 95 -2.97 8.64 -3.04
CA THR A 95 -2.71 9.67 -4.05
C THR A 95 -1.76 9.17 -5.14
N LYS A 96 -1.69 9.89 -6.27
CA LYS A 96 -0.73 9.59 -7.36
C LYS A 96 0.73 9.55 -6.86
N LEU A 97 1.05 10.33 -5.83
CA LEU A 97 2.38 10.32 -5.21
C LEU A 97 2.70 8.97 -4.55
N THR A 98 1.73 8.36 -3.86
CA THR A 98 1.87 7.02 -3.24
C THR A 98 2.17 5.94 -4.29
N TRP A 99 1.53 6.03 -5.45
CA TRP A 99 1.78 5.13 -6.58
C TRP A 99 3.20 5.24 -7.14
N VAL A 100 3.72 6.46 -7.27
CA VAL A 100 5.10 6.70 -7.75
C VAL A 100 6.11 6.10 -6.78
N TRP A 101 5.94 6.30 -5.47
CA TRP A 101 6.82 5.72 -4.46
C TRP A 101 6.74 4.19 -4.42
N ALA A 102 5.55 3.62 -4.57
CA ALA A 102 5.37 2.17 -4.65
C ALA A 102 6.10 1.58 -5.87
N ALA A 103 5.96 2.22 -7.05
CA ALA A 103 6.67 1.80 -8.25
C ALA A 103 8.19 1.96 -8.12
N ALA A 104 8.65 3.08 -7.54
CA ALA A 104 10.07 3.32 -7.30
C ALA A 104 10.69 2.23 -6.39
N GLY A 105 9.99 1.86 -5.31
CA GLY A 105 10.43 0.75 -4.44
C GLY A 105 10.48 -0.59 -5.16
N PHE A 106 9.50 -0.88 -6.03
CA PHE A 106 9.46 -2.13 -6.78
C PHE A 106 10.52 -2.23 -7.87
N ILE A 107 10.95 -1.12 -8.46
CA ILE A 107 12.10 -1.06 -9.38
C ILE A 107 13.42 -1.14 -8.60
N TRP A 108 13.50 -0.48 -7.44
CA TRP A 108 14.68 -0.45 -6.60
C TRP A 108 15.01 -1.80 -5.95
N PHE A 109 14.00 -2.57 -5.55
CA PHE A 109 14.18 -3.88 -4.92
C PHE A 109 15.00 -4.89 -5.76
N PRO A 110 14.64 -5.23 -7.00
CA PRO A 110 15.44 -6.12 -7.84
C PRO A 110 16.81 -5.52 -8.19
N LEU A 111 16.93 -4.19 -8.26
CA LEU A 111 18.21 -3.52 -8.47
C LEU A 111 19.20 -3.82 -7.33
N MET A 112 18.73 -3.86 -6.07
CA MET A 112 19.57 -4.25 -4.92
C MET A 112 20.08 -5.69 -5.05
N PHE A 113 19.24 -6.61 -5.52
CA PHE A 113 19.67 -8.00 -5.79
C PHE A 113 20.66 -8.08 -6.94
N ALA A 114 20.47 -7.29 -8.00
CA ALA A 114 21.39 -7.24 -9.13
C ALA A 114 22.78 -6.74 -8.71
N ILE A 115 22.83 -5.67 -7.90
CA ILE A 115 24.08 -5.12 -7.36
C ILE A 115 24.75 -6.13 -6.42
N LEU A 116 24.00 -6.80 -5.55
CA LEU A 116 24.54 -7.86 -4.70
C LEU A 116 25.13 -9.01 -5.56
N GLY A 117 24.47 -9.38 -6.65
CA GLY A 117 24.98 -10.32 -7.64
C GLY A 117 26.30 -9.87 -8.27
N ASP A 118 26.43 -8.59 -8.62
CA ASP A 118 27.70 -8.01 -9.11
C ASP A 118 28.82 -8.19 -8.08
N TYR A 119 28.58 -7.81 -6.82
CA TYR A 119 29.56 -7.95 -5.75
C TYR A 119 29.98 -9.41 -5.50
N LEU A 120 29.04 -10.35 -5.52
CA LEU A 120 29.32 -11.78 -5.33
C LEU A 120 30.15 -12.35 -6.48
N THR A 121 29.91 -11.90 -7.72
CA THR A 121 30.53 -12.46 -8.93
C THR A 121 31.86 -11.78 -9.29
N ARG A 122 32.16 -10.61 -8.71
CA ARG A 122 33.43 -9.88 -8.95
C ARG A 122 34.69 -10.70 -8.67
N ASN A 123 34.67 -11.56 -7.65
CA ASN A 123 35.82 -12.40 -7.31
C ASN A 123 35.95 -13.62 -8.22
N TRP A 124 34.97 -13.90 -9.08
CA TRP A 124 35.00 -15.02 -10.02
C TRP A 124 35.72 -14.67 -11.32
N ILE A 125 36.09 -13.39 -11.53
CA ILE A 125 36.92 -13.01 -12.66
C ILE A 125 38.37 -13.39 -12.36
N THR A 126 38.81 -14.52 -12.91
CA THR A 126 40.23 -14.83 -13.07
C THR A 126 40.78 -13.88 -14.13
N VAL A 127 41.45 -12.82 -13.71
CA VAL A 127 42.12 -11.91 -14.64
C VAL A 127 43.16 -12.71 -15.43
N LEU A 128 42.89 -13.01 -16.71
CA LEU A 128 43.96 -13.35 -17.64
C LEU A 128 44.71 -12.04 -17.87
N GLY A 129 45.86 -11.95 -17.22
CA GLY A 129 46.78 -10.83 -17.40
C GLY A 129 47.03 -10.61 -18.88
N TRP A 130 46.95 -9.35 -19.29
CA TRP A 130 47.71 -8.88 -20.44
C TRP A 130 49.17 -8.73 -20.00
#